data_AF-A0A7S1NAY0-F1
#
_entry.id   AF-A0A7S1NAY0-F1
#
_cell.length_a   1.000
_cell.length_b   1.000
_cell.length_c   1.000
_cell.angle_alpha   90.00
_cell.angle_beta   90.00
_cell.angle_gamma   90.00
#
_symmetry.space_group_name_H-M   'P 1'
#
loop_
_entity.id
_entity.type
_entity.pdbx_description
1 polymer ?
#
loop_
_entity_poly.entity_id
_entity_poly.type
_entity_poly.pdbx_seq_one_letter_code
_entity_poly.pdbx_strand_id
1 'polypeptide(L)'
;RRACDTAMAAYGGEWVLETAHTLYLVRDTPMFDAAVAERTAQILLGVYPKLVYKDYLDWVLAGRTHYSDSLTDYGSSKLYAAVQELAQISGHAGLDQLEADLKPYTVTASGNFPFWNFDAMIHRRGGGG
;
A
#
# COMPACT_ATOMS: atom_id res chain seq x y z
N ARG A 1 5.77 -13.82 21.30
CA ARG A 1 6.25 -13.99 19.90
C ARG A 1 6.96 -12.70 19.51
N ARG A 2 8.21 -12.73 19.04
CA ARG A 2 8.93 -11.54 18.57
C ARG A 2 8.34 -11.15 17.22
N ALA A 3 7.70 -9.98 17.15
CA ALA A 3 7.19 -9.44 15.89
C ALA A 3 8.37 -8.96 15.04
N CYS A 4 8.26 -9.06 13.71
CA CYS A 4 9.20 -8.41 12.80
C CYS A 4 9.17 -6.89 13.05
N ASP A 5 10.32 -6.22 13.00
CA ASP A 5 10.39 -4.75 13.14
C ASP A 5 9.91 -4.02 11.87
N THR A 6 9.59 -4.79 10.83
CA THR A 6 8.91 -4.36 9.61
C THR A 6 7.45 -3.99 9.91
N ALA A 7 7.21 -2.82 10.48
CA ALA A 7 5.86 -2.31 10.77
C ALA A 7 5.26 -1.59 9.54
N MET A 8 5.11 -2.32 8.43
CA MET A 8 4.53 -1.78 7.18
C MET A 8 3.02 -1.53 7.28
N ALA A 9 2.33 -2.14 8.26
CA ALA A 9 0.95 -1.78 8.59
C ALA A 9 0.83 -0.42 9.31
N ALA A 10 1.86 -0.04 10.09
CA ALA A 10 1.92 1.18 10.87
C ALA A 10 2.86 2.18 10.18
N TYR A 11 4.09 2.36 10.65
CA TYR A 11 5.00 3.42 10.18
C TYR A 11 5.35 3.41 8.68
N GLY A 12 5.37 2.26 8.00
CA GLY A 12 5.53 2.27 6.52
C GLY A 12 4.23 2.60 5.78
N GLY A 13 3.12 2.10 6.34
CA GLY A 13 1.73 2.23 5.92
C GLY A 13 1.23 3.65 6.02
N GLU A 14 1.06 4.09 7.25
CA GLU A 14 0.53 5.39 7.65
C GLU A 14 1.23 6.52 6.91
N TRP A 15 2.56 6.52 6.83
CA TRP A 15 3.27 7.61 6.15
C TRP A 15 2.91 7.73 4.66
N VAL A 16 2.77 6.62 3.94
CA VAL A 16 2.41 6.67 2.50
C VAL A 16 0.93 7.01 2.33
N LEU A 17 0.05 6.44 3.16
CA LEU A 17 -1.39 6.64 3.07
C LEU A 17 -1.80 8.06 3.50
N GLU A 18 -1.26 8.54 4.61
CA GLU A 18 -1.48 9.91 5.09
C GLU A 18 -0.85 10.94 4.15
N THR A 19 0.27 10.63 3.50
CA THR A 19 0.86 11.51 2.47
C THR A 19 -0.08 11.63 1.28
N ALA A 20 -0.64 10.53 0.77
CA ALA A 20 -1.62 10.56 -0.32
C ALA A 20 -2.84 11.43 0.05
N HIS A 21 -3.37 11.23 1.26
CA HIS A 21 -4.49 12.02 1.78
C HIS A 21 -4.14 13.51 1.91
N THR A 22 -2.98 13.82 2.48
CA THR A 22 -2.52 15.21 2.66
C THR A 22 -2.37 15.91 1.31
N LEU A 23 -1.74 15.24 0.33
CA LEU A 23 -1.61 15.76 -1.03
C LEU A 23 -2.96 16.02 -1.68
N TYR A 24 -3.93 15.14 -1.46
CA TYR A 24 -5.30 15.32 -1.93
C TYR A 24 -5.96 16.56 -1.32
N LEU A 25 -5.82 16.78 0.00
CA LEU A 25 -6.38 17.95 0.68
C LEU A 25 -5.77 19.27 0.20
N VAL A 26 -4.48 19.28 -0.13
CA VAL A 26 -3.75 20.51 -0.52
C VAL A 26 -3.65 20.70 -2.04
N ARG A 27 -4.27 19.85 -2.85
CA ARG A 27 -4.12 19.79 -4.31
C ARG A 27 -4.35 21.11 -5.04
N ASP A 28 -5.24 21.96 -4.53
CA ASP A 28 -5.60 23.25 -5.12
C ASP A 28 -4.86 24.43 -4.46
N THR A 29 -3.76 24.14 -3.74
CA THR A 29 -3.00 25.13 -2.97
C THR A 29 -1.53 25.13 -3.36
N PRO A 30 -0.76 26.21 -3.08
CA PRO A 30 0.69 26.24 -3.29
C PRO A 30 1.49 25.22 -2.49
N MET A 31 0.87 24.55 -1.51
CA MET A 31 1.50 23.49 -0.71
C MET A 31 1.53 22.14 -1.44
N PHE A 32 0.85 22.03 -2.60
CA PHE A 32 0.90 20.82 -3.41
C PHE A 32 2.30 20.62 -4.02
N ASP A 33 2.83 19.41 -3.84
CA ASP A 33 4.12 19.00 -4.42
C ASP A 33 3.92 17.79 -5.33
N ALA A 34 4.00 18.05 -6.64
CA ALA A 34 3.87 17.03 -7.68
C ALA A 34 4.95 15.94 -7.61
N ALA A 35 6.17 16.27 -7.17
CA ALA A 35 7.25 15.30 -7.04
C ALA A 35 7.00 14.34 -5.87
N VAL A 36 6.42 14.84 -4.78
CA VAL A 36 5.98 13.99 -3.66
C VAL A 36 4.81 13.11 -4.08
N ALA A 37 3.85 13.65 -4.85
CA ALA A 37 2.75 12.85 -5.39
C ALA A 37 3.23 11.71 -6.28
N GLU A 38 4.16 11.98 -7.20
CA GLU A 38 4.76 10.96 -8.08
C GLU A 38 5.52 9.90 -7.28
N ARG A 39 6.34 10.30 -6.30
CA ARG A 39 7.04 9.34 -5.43
C ARG A 39 6.07 8.47 -4.64
N THR A 40 4.99 9.06 -4.15
CA THR A 40 3.94 8.33 -3.41
C THR A 40 3.26 7.31 -4.32
N ALA A 41 2.97 7.68 -5.57
CA ALA A 41 2.39 6.79 -6.57
C ALA A 41 3.31 5.60 -6.88
N GLN A 42 4.61 5.87 -7.07
CA GLN A 42 5.61 4.83 -7.31
C GLN A 42 5.73 3.84 -6.13
N ILE A 43 5.60 4.32 -4.89
CA ILE A 43 5.60 3.45 -3.71
C ILE A 43 4.33 2.60 -3.68
N LEU A 44 3.15 3.20 -3.88
CA LEU A 44 1.87 2.48 -3.90
C LEU A 44 1.87 1.40 -4.98
N LEU A 45 2.31 1.70 -6.20
CA LEU A 45 2.36 0.74 -7.30
C LEU A 45 3.49 -0.29 -7.14
N GLY A 46 4.63 0.16 -6.63
CA GLY A 46 5.86 -0.63 -6.56
C GLY A 46 5.94 -1.55 -5.35
N VAL A 47 5.26 -1.26 -4.25
CA VAL A 47 5.42 -2.00 -2.98
C VAL A 47 4.14 -2.72 -2.61
N TYR A 48 3.02 -2.01 -2.51
CA TYR A 48 1.81 -2.51 -1.86
C TYR A 48 1.13 -3.70 -2.54
N PRO A 49 1.10 -3.81 -3.89
CA PRO A 49 0.61 -5.01 -4.57
C PRO A 49 1.35 -6.30 -4.19
N LYS A 50 2.57 -6.18 -3.67
CA LYS A 50 3.38 -7.32 -3.20
C LYS A 50 3.05 -7.64 -1.75
N LEU A 51 2.65 -6.66 -0.94
CA LEU A 51 2.37 -6.82 0.49
C LEU A 51 0.96 -7.34 0.76
N VAL A 52 -0.02 -7.01 -0.08
CA VAL A 52 -1.42 -7.43 0.08
C VAL A 52 -1.72 -8.70 -0.72
N TYR A 53 -2.53 -9.58 -0.13
CA TYR A 53 -3.03 -10.77 -0.80
C TYR A 53 -4.46 -11.08 -0.37
N LYS A 54 -5.38 -11.12 -1.34
CA LYS A 54 -6.82 -11.33 -1.12
C LYS A 54 -7.40 -10.40 -0.05
N ASP A 55 -6.95 -9.14 -0.04
CA ASP A 55 -7.27 -8.10 0.95
C ASP A 55 -6.50 -8.13 2.28
N TYR A 56 -5.75 -9.20 2.54
CA TYR A 56 -5.01 -9.38 3.78
C TYR A 56 -3.60 -8.78 3.70
N LEU A 57 -3.16 -8.15 4.78
CA LEU A 57 -1.74 -7.89 5.04
C LEU A 57 -1.17 -9.01 5.91
N ASP A 58 0.00 -9.54 5.54
CA ASP A 58 0.65 -10.58 6.34
C ASP A 58 1.01 -10.04 7.74
N TRP A 59 0.70 -10.81 8.79
CA TRP A 59 0.96 -10.44 10.18
C TRP A 59 2.45 -10.21 10.46
N VAL A 60 3.35 -10.83 9.70
CA VAL A 60 4.80 -10.58 9.79
C VAL A 60 5.15 -9.14 9.42
N LEU A 61 4.35 -8.49 8.57
CA LEU A 61 4.53 -7.10 8.13
C LEU A 61 3.76 -6.08 8.99
N ALA A 62 3.02 -6.55 10.00
CA ALA A 62 2.17 -5.71 10.82
C ALA A 62 2.81 -5.32 12.16
N GLY A 63 3.99 -5.84 12.49
CA GLY A 63 4.67 -5.53 13.75
C GLY A 63 3.76 -5.79 14.96
N ARG A 64 3.64 -4.79 15.86
CA ARG A 64 2.77 -4.87 17.04
C ARG A 64 1.29 -4.63 16.72
N THR A 65 0.99 -4.01 15.58
CA THR A 65 -0.36 -3.68 15.12
C THR A 65 -1.19 -4.93 14.83
N HIS A 66 -0.55 -6.09 14.61
CA HIS A 66 -1.24 -7.38 14.55
C HIS A 66 -2.09 -7.68 15.81
N TYR A 67 -1.74 -7.13 16.98
CA TYR A 67 -2.50 -7.34 18.21
C TYR A 67 -3.68 -6.38 18.39
N SER A 68 -3.80 -5.33 17.57
CA SER A 68 -4.80 -4.26 17.74
C SER A 68 -5.73 -4.07 16.55
N ASP A 69 -5.26 -4.33 15.32
CA ASP A 69 -6.01 -4.00 14.10
C ASP A 69 -6.46 -5.26 13.35
N SER A 70 -7.60 -5.13 12.68
CA SER A 70 -7.97 -6.03 11.60
C SER A 70 -6.97 -5.89 10.46
N LEU A 71 -6.26 -6.99 10.14
CA LEU A 71 -5.40 -7.09 8.97
C LEU A 71 -6.12 -7.72 7.77
N THR A 72 -7.41 -8.05 7.93
CA THR A 72 -8.18 -8.87 7.00
C THR A 72 -8.84 -8.09 5.88
N ASP A 73 -8.90 -6.77 6.02
CA ASP A 73 -9.52 -5.80 5.11
C ASP A 73 -8.55 -4.68 4.73
N TYR A 74 -7.25 -4.91 4.86
CA TYR A 74 -6.22 -3.86 4.73
C TYR A 74 -6.20 -3.22 3.33
N GLY A 75 -6.37 -4.01 2.27
CA GLY A 75 -6.37 -3.51 0.90
C GLY A 75 -7.58 -2.61 0.61
N SER A 76 -8.76 -3.02 1.02
CA SER A 76 -10.02 -2.37 0.70
C SER A 76 -10.42 -1.26 1.65
N SER A 77 -9.93 -1.29 2.90
CA SER A 77 -10.16 -0.23 3.86
C SER A 77 -9.08 0.86 3.81
N LYS A 78 -7.79 0.48 3.94
CA LYS A 78 -6.69 1.43 4.12
C LYS A 78 -6.05 1.84 2.78
N LEU A 79 -5.74 0.87 1.90
CA LEU A 79 -5.07 1.19 0.64
C LEU A 79 -6.00 1.81 -0.40
N TYR A 80 -7.24 1.33 -0.49
CA TYR A 80 -8.20 1.80 -1.49
C TYR A 80 -8.40 3.32 -1.43
N ALA A 81 -8.61 3.87 -0.23
CA ALA A 81 -8.81 5.30 -0.04
C ALA A 81 -7.61 6.12 -0.55
N ALA A 82 -6.39 5.76 -0.12
CA ALA A 82 -5.18 6.46 -0.54
C ALA A 82 -4.90 6.36 -2.05
N VAL A 83 -5.14 5.19 -2.65
CA VAL A 83 -4.97 4.98 -4.10
C VAL A 83 -5.97 5.83 -4.86
N GLN A 84 -7.24 5.85 -4.45
CA GLN A 84 -8.28 6.64 -5.07
C GLN A 84 -7.98 8.16 -4.99
N GLU A 85 -7.60 8.64 -3.81
CA GLU A 85 -7.27 10.05 -3.60
C GLU A 85 -6.07 10.49 -4.47
N LEU A 86 -5.04 9.65 -4.54
CA LEU A 86 -3.87 9.94 -5.35
C LEU A 86 -4.13 9.82 -6.86
N ALA A 87 -5.01 8.90 -7.27
CA ALA A 87 -5.42 8.75 -8.68
C ALA A 87 -6.08 10.04 -9.20
N GLN A 88 -6.95 10.66 -8.38
CA GLN A 88 -7.65 11.90 -8.73
C GLN A 88 -6.73 13.10 -8.99
N ILE A 89 -5.51 13.11 -8.43
CA ILE A 89 -4.61 14.26 -8.50
C ILE A 89 -3.34 14.01 -9.32
N SER A 90 -2.97 12.75 -9.55
CA SER A 90 -1.73 12.41 -10.29
C SER A 90 -1.94 12.08 -11.75
N GLY A 91 -3.15 11.64 -12.15
CA GLY A 91 -3.42 11.16 -13.52
C GLY A 91 -2.63 9.91 -13.91
N HIS A 92 -2.09 9.18 -12.94
CA HIS A 92 -1.24 8.01 -13.17
C HIS A 92 -2.11 6.78 -13.46
N ALA A 93 -2.20 6.34 -14.71
CA ALA A 93 -3.06 5.22 -15.14
C ALA A 93 -2.85 3.92 -14.34
N GLY A 94 -1.65 3.70 -13.80
CA GLY A 94 -1.37 2.57 -12.91
C GLY A 94 -2.18 2.60 -11.60
N LEU A 95 -2.48 3.78 -11.05
CA LEU A 95 -3.29 3.92 -9.83
C LEU A 95 -4.76 3.62 -10.11
N ASP A 96 -5.28 4.01 -11.27
CA ASP A 96 -6.65 3.67 -11.70
C ASP A 96 -6.82 2.15 -11.78
N GLN A 97 -5.82 1.45 -12.35
CA GLN A 97 -5.83 -0.01 -12.40
C GLN A 97 -5.73 -0.63 -11.01
N LEU A 98 -4.85 -0.11 -10.15
CA LEU A 98 -4.71 -0.59 -8.77
C LEU A 98 -6.00 -0.38 -7.97
N GLU A 99 -6.68 0.76 -8.13
CA GLU A 99 -8.00 1.02 -7.52
C GLU A 99 -9.02 -0.04 -7.95
N ALA A 100 -9.08 -0.33 -9.25
CA ALA A 100 -9.98 -1.31 -9.82
C ALA A 100 -9.72 -2.74 -9.31
N ASP A 101 -8.46 -3.07 -8.99
CA ASP A 101 -8.07 -4.40 -8.51
C ASP A 101 -8.23 -4.58 -6.98
N LEU A 102 -8.20 -3.49 -6.21
CA LEU A 102 -8.33 -3.55 -4.75
C LEU A 102 -9.74 -3.93 -4.29
N LYS A 103 -10.79 -3.41 -4.93
CA LYS A 103 -12.20 -3.69 -4.58
C LYS A 103 -12.64 -5.15 -4.76
N PRO A 104 -12.35 -5.82 -5.90
CA PRO A 104 -12.67 -7.23 -6.09
C PRO A 104 -11.61 -8.16 -5.47
N TYR A 105 -10.62 -7.62 -4.75
CA TYR A 105 -9.50 -8.36 -4.16
C TYR A 105 -8.66 -9.13 -5.18
N THR A 106 -8.55 -8.60 -6.40
CA THR A 106 -7.86 -9.23 -7.55
C THR A 106 -6.40 -8.82 -7.68
N VAL A 107 -5.89 -7.97 -6.77
CA VAL A 107 -4.47 -7.62 -6.74
C VAL A 107 -3.64 -8.89 -6.66
N THR A 108 -2.80 -9.11 -7.68
CA THR A 108 -1.89 -10.25 -7.73
C THR A 108 -0.47 -9.79 -8.05
N ALA A 109 0.49 -10.51 -7.46
CA ALA A 109 1.89 -10.41 -7.81
C ALA A 109 2.46 -11.82 -7.90
N SER A 110 3.40 -12.05 -8.81
CA SER A 110 4.14 -13.31 -8.95
C SER A 110 5.63 -13.00 -8.92
N GLY A 111 6.36 -13.67 -8.05
CA GLY A 111 7.81 -13.52 -7.96
C GLY A 111 8.34 -13.60 -6.53
N ASN A 112 9.64 -13.34 -6.44
CA ASN A 112 10.38 -13.21 -5.19
C ASN A 112 10.78 -11.75 -5.04
N PHE A 113 10.31 -11.10 -3.99
CA PHE A 113 10.51 -9.68 -3.74
C PHE A 113 11.34 -9.51 -2.47
N PRO A 114 12.66 -9.30 -2.60
CA PRO A 114 13.48 -9.00 -1.46
C PRO A 114 13.31 -7.53 -1.07
N PHE A 115 13.07 -7.29 0.22
CA PHE A 115 13.01 -5.97 0.82
C PHE A 115 14.12 -5.84 1.86
N TRP A 116 15.33 -5.60 1.36
CA TRP A 116 16.55 -5.55 2.16
C TRP A 116 16.53 -4.47 3.25
N ASN A 117 15.82 -3.36 3.01
CA ASN A 117 15.75 -2.25 3.98
C ASN A 117 15.01 -2.60 5.28
N PHE A 118 14.26 -3.70 5.29
CA PHE A 118 13.54 -4.16 6.47
C PHE A 118 13.62 -5.68 6.66
N ASP A 119 14.70 -6.30 6.14
CA ASP A 119 15.05 -7.71 6.33
C ASP A 119 13.91 -8.71 6.05
N ALA A 120 13.12 -8.45 5.00
CA ALA A 120 12.03 -9.32 4.60
C ALA A 120 12.16 -9.80 3.16
N MET A 121 11.61 -10.99 2.89
CA MET A 121 11.45 -11.52 1.55
C MET A 121 10.00 -11.96 1.38
N ILE A 122 9.36 -11.48 0.33
CA ILE A 122 7.99 -11.86 0.01
C ILE A 122 8.03 -12.72 -1.23
N HIS A 123 7.67 -13.99 -1.05
CA HIS A 123 7.38 -14.88 -2.16
C HIS A 123 5.89 -14.81 -2.49
N ARG A 124 5.55 -14.46 -3.74
CA ARG A 124 4.18 -14.53 -4.23
C ARG A 124 4.10 -15.42 -5.46
N ARG A 125 2.99 -16.13 -5.56
CA ARG A 125 2.56 -16.78 -6.79
C ARG A 125 1.14 -16.29 -7.08
N GLY A 126 1.03 -15.42 -8.08
CA GLY A 126 -0.24 -14.94 -8.59
C GLY A 126 -0.97 -16.05 -9.35
N GLY A 127 -2.30 -15.99 -9.31
CA GLY A 127 -3.19 -16.91 -10.01
C GLY A 127 -3.25 -18.31 -9.39
N GLY A 128 -4.39 -18.65 -8.78
CA GLY A 128 -4.66 -20.03 -8.35
C GLY A 128 -5.61 -20.12 -7.18
N GLY A 129 -6.90 -19.97 -7.48
CA GLY A 129 -8.05 -20.13 -6.58
C GLY A 129 -9.27 -19.58 -7.29
#